data_AF-A0A535SKK2-F1
#
_entry.id   AF-A0A535SKK2-F1
#
_cell.length_a   1.000
_cell.length_b   1.000
_cell.length_c   1.000
_cell.angle_alpha   90.00
_cell.angle_beta   90.00
_cell.angle_gamma   90.00
#
_symmetry.space_group_name_H-M   'P 1'
#
loop_
_entity.id
_entity.type
_entity.pdbx_description
1 polymer ?
#
loop_
_entity_poly.entity_id
_entity_poly.type
_entity_poly.pdbx_seq_one_letter_code
_entity_poly.pdbx_strand_id
1 'polypeptide(L)'
;MSYELIELRYEGDFATITMNSPKRRNALSSVCTTLMETIQAIPQPVLARVHAIATAAGCQLVATCDLAVASTEAVFATPGGKGGWFCTTPMVAVSRNIGRKRALEMLLTGDTIHAHTAADWGLINRVVSPDQLVEESQRLLEAATRGSFISKGMGKQAYYTQIDLPQHQAYAYAMEVMAAASQVPDAQEGMHAFLEKRKANFKQPS
;
A
#
# COMPACT_ATOMS: atom_id res chain seq x y z
N MET A 1 -15.64 0.45 -22.67
CA MET A 1 -15.79 0.99 -24.05
C MET A 1 -14.49 0.73 -24.80
N SER A 2 -14.53 -0.15 -25.80
CA SER A 2 -13.37 -0.49 -26.65
C SER A 2 -13.24 0.54 -27.77
N TYR A 3 -12.14 1.28 -27.79
CA TYR A 3 -11.75 2.06 -28.97
C TYR A 3 -10.47 1.44 -29.53
N GLU A 4 -10.59 0.67 -30.61
CA GLU A 4 -9.49 0.44 -31.55
C GLU A 4 -9.52 1.61 -32.54
N LEU A 5 -8.65 2.60 -32.33
CA LEU A 5 -8.46 3.68 -33.29
C LEU A 5 -7.27 3.27 -34.17
N ILE A 6 -7.59 2.89 -35.41
CA ILE A 6 -6.62 2.74 -36.49
C ILE A 6 -6.59 4.09 -37.20
N GLU A 7 -5.54 4.89 -36.98
CA GLU A 7 -5.26 6.02 -37.86
C GLU A 7 -4.43 5.51 -39.05
N LEU A 8 -5.02 5.65 -40.24
CA LEU A 8 -4.38 5.43 -41.54
C LEU A 8 -4.08 6.80 -42.13
N ARG A 9 -2.79 7.08 -42.37
CA ARG A 9 -2.34 8.26 -43.13
C ARG A 9 -1.60 7.81 -44.37
N TYR A 10 -1.89 8.47 -45.49
CA TYR A 10 -1.23 8.23 -46.77
C TYR A 10 -0.36 9.44 -47.11
N GLU A 11 0.91 9.19 -47.43
CA GLU A 11 1.83 10.17 -47.99
C GLU A 11 2.46 9.56 -49.25
N GLY A 12 1.98 9.99 -50.43
CA GLY A 12 2.36 9.38 -51.71
C GLY A 12 1.95 7.91 -51.79
N ASP A 13 2.87 7.05 -52.23
CA ASP A 13 2.66 5.61 -52.37
C ASP A 13 2.80 4.82 -51.05
N PHE A 14 3.04 5.51 -49.92
CA PHE A 14 3.24 4.90 -48.62
C PHE A 14 2.03 5.12 -47.69
N ALA A 15 1.55 4.02 -47.11
CA ALA A 15 0.54 4.03 -46.06
C ALA A 15 1.22 3.81 -44.69
N THR A 16 1.03 4.74 -43.76
CA THR A 16 1.44 4.55 -42.36
C THR A 16 0.22 4.11 -41.55
N ILE A 17 0.30 2.90 -40.97
CA ILE A 17 -0.73 2.35 -40.10
C ILE A 17 -0.27 2.49 -38.65
N THR A 18 -0.96 3.33 -37.87
CA THR A 18 -0.74 3.38 -36.41
C THR A 18 -1.74 2.46 -35.72
N MET A 19 -1.30 1.26 -35.32
CA MET A 19 -2.12 0.34 -34.54
C MET A 19 -2.07 0.73 -33.07
N ASN A 20 -3.14 1.34 -32.56
CA ASN A 20 -3.24 1.65 -31.15
C ASN A 20 -3.95 0.52 -30.38
N SER A 21 -3.22 -0.24 -29.55
CA SER A 21 -3.82 -1.30 -28.71
C SER A 21 -3.89 -0.86 -27.24
N PRO A 22 -5.07 -0.40 -26.74
CA PRO A 22 -5.26 -0.10 -25.32
C PRO A 22 -4.96 -1.30 -24.40
N LYS A 23 -5.28 -2.53 -24.85
CA LYS A 23 -5.04 -3.76 -24.09
C LYS A 23 -3.56 -4.00 -23.81
N ARG A 24 -2.66 -3.73 -24.77
CA ARG A 24 -1.20 -3.87 -24.54
C ARG A 24 -0.60 -2.68 -23.77
N ARG A 25 -1.11 -1.46 -23.98
CA ARG A 25 -0.63 -0.26 -23.25
C ARG A 25 -0.93 -0.31 -21.76
N ASN A 26 -2.09 -0.84 -21.39
CA ASN A 26 -2.52 -0.88 -19.99
C ASN A 26 -2.16 -2.18 -19.28
N ALA A 27 -1.66 -3.22 -19.96
CA ALA A 27 -1.41 -4.52 -19.35
C ALA A 27 -0.45 -4.44 -18.16
N LEU A 28 0.64 -3.69 -18.28
CA LEU A 28 1.58 -3.49 -17.18
C LEU A 28 0.94 -2.65 -16.05
N SER A 29 0.24 -1.58 -16.41
CA SER A 29 -0.45 -0.74 -15.43
C SER A 29 -1.55 -1.49 -14.68
N SER A 30 -2.28 -2.39 -15.34
CA SER A 30 -3.31 -3.22 -14.71
C SER A 30 -2.69 -4.24 -13.76
N VAL A 31 -1.57 -4.88 -14.12
CA VAL A 31 -0.86 -5.80 -13.22
C VAL A 31 -0.34 -5.06 -11.99
N CYS A 32 0.23 -3.87 -12.16
CA CYS A 32 0.67 -3.03 -11.04
C CYS A 32 -0.50 -2.66 -10.12
N THR A 33 -1.64 -2.22 -10.67
CA THR A 33 -2.83 -1.90 -9.86
C THR A 33 -3.35 -3.13 -9.12
N THR A 34 -3.48 -4.28 -9.80
CA THR A 34 -3.91 -5.53 -9.17
C THR A 34 -2.98 -5.94 -8.03
N LEU A 35 -1.65 -5.78 -8.18
CA LEU A 35 -0.71 -6.02 -7.08
C LEU A 35 -1.02 -5.12 -5.88
N MET A 36 -1.21 -3.81 -6.11
CA MET A 36 -1.49 -2.87 -5.03
C MET A 36 -2.81 -3.15 -4.32
N GLU A 37 -3.87 -3.44 -5.07
CA GLU A 37 -5.17 -3.83 -4.53
C GLU A 37 -5.08 -5.14 -3.75
N THR A 38 -4.33 -6.12 -4.25
CA THR A 38 -4.11 -7.40 -3.57
C THR A 38 -3.44 -7.21 -2.22
N ILE A 39 -2.42 -6.35 -2.12
CA ILE A 39 -1.72 -6.07 -0.87
C ILE A 39 -2.69 -5.62 0.22
N GLN A 40 -3.67 -4.78 -0.10
CA GLN A 40 -4.64 -4.28 0.87
C GLN A 40 -5.80 -5.27 1.10
N ALA A 41 -6.16 -6.07 0.08
CA ALA A 41 -7.26 -7.04 0.15
C ALA A 41 -6.94 -8.34 0.91
N ILE A 42 -5.67 -8.77 0.96
CA ILE A 42 -5.29 -9.99 1.69
C ILE A 42 -5.36 -9.77 3.22
N PRO A 43 -5.69 -10.81 4.00
CA PRO A 43 -5.81 -10.69 5.46
C PRO A 43 -4.47 -10.57 6.19
N GLN A 44 -3.36 -10.96 5.56
CA GLN A 44 -2.03 -10.88 6.14
C GLN A 44 -1.52 -9.42 6.17
N PRO A 45 -0.88 -8.98 7.26
CA PRO A 45 -0.09 -7.75 7.25
C PRO A 45 1.06 -7.84 6.24
N VAL A 46 1.27 -6.77 5.47
CA VAL A 46 2.34 -6.66 4.48
C VAL A 46 3.29 -5.54 4.89
N LEU A 47 4.58 -5.87 5.00
CA LEU A 47 5.63 -4.92 5.38
C LEU A 47 6.62 -4.73 4.22
N ALA A 48 6.84 -3.49 3.81
CA ALA A 48 7.92 -3.13 2.89
C ALA A 48 9.24 -2.95 3.65
N ARG A 49 10.27 -3.70 3.26
CA ARG A 49 11.65 -3.52 3.75
C ARG A 49 12.49 -2.85 2.66
N VAL A 50 12.85 -1.59 2.86
CA VAL A 50 13.49 -0.75 1.82
C VAL A 50 14.97 -0.54 2.13
N HIS A 51 15.84 -1.14 1.34
CA HIS A 51 17.29 -1.05 1.56
C HIS A 51 17.92 0.22 0.96
N ALA A 52 17.48 0.63 -0.23
CA ALA A 52 18.08 1.76 -0.95
C ALA A 52 17.01 2.55 -1.72
N ILE A 53 16.89 2.37 -3.03
CA ILE A 53 16.09 3.27 -3.86
C ILE A 53 14.67 2.74 -4.05
N ALA A 54 13.66 3.57 -3.77
CA ALA A 54 12.25 3.29 -4.05
C ALA A 54 11.63 4.45 -4.84
N THR A 55 11.61 4.35 -6.17
CA THR A 55 11.12 5.41 -7.06
C THR A 55 9.93 4.97 -7.91
N ALA A 56 9.09 5.91 -8.32
CA ALA A 56 7.93 5.67 -9.18
C ALA A 56 7.05 4.53 -8.62
N ALA A 57 6.85 3.43 -9.35
CA ALA A 57 6.08 2.28 -8.88
C ALA A 57 6.70 1.58 -7.66
N GLY A 58 8.01 1.70 -7.43
CA GLY A 58 8.64 1.24 -6.19
C GLY A 58 8.20 2.08 -4.98
N CYS A 59 8.08 3.40 -5.14
CA CYS A 59 7.53 4.28 -4.10
C CYS A 59 6.03 4.00 -3.87
N GLN A 60 5.29 3.69 -4.95
CA GLN A 60 3.89 3.25 -4.87
C GLN A 60 3.74 1.98 -4.03
N LEU A 61 4.59 0.98 -4.26
CA LEU A 61 4.57 -0.29 -3.53
C LEU A 61 4.79 -0.06 -2.04
N VAL A 62 5.79 0.73 -1.67
CA VAL A 62 6.06 1.09 -0.27
C VAL A 62 4.85 1.76 0.38
N ALA A 63 4.27 2.76 -0.29
CA ALA A 63 3.10 3.49 0.21
C ALA A 63 1.80 2.67 0.25
N THR A 64 1.77 1.51 -0.42
CA THR A 64 0.62 0.61 -0.46
C THR A 64 0.68 -0.46 0.63
N CYS A 65 1.88 -0.92 1.01
CA CYS A 65 2.06 -1.84 2.12
C CYS A 65 1.49 -1.28 3.43
N ASP A 66 1.02 -2.15 4.32
CA ASP A 66 0.45 -1.74 5.60
C ASP A 66 1.50 -1.08 6.50
N LEU A 67 2.75 -1.54 6.38
CA LEU A 67 3.89 -1.09 7.16
C LEU A 67 5.13 -0.95 6.28
N ALA A 68 6.08 -0.11 6.68
CA ALA A 68 7.37 0.03 6.02
C ALA A 68 8.51 0.36 6.99
N VAL A 69 9.64 -0.32 6.80
CA VAL A 69 10.92 -0.04 7.47
C VAL A 69 11.98 0.22 6.40
N ALA A 70 12.76 1.28 6.56
CA ALA A 70 13.79 1.66 5.60
C ALA A 70 15.17 1.80 6.23
N SER A 71 16.19 1.52 5.44
CA SER A 71 17.58 1.88 5.75
C SER A 71 17.74 3.40 5.80
N THR A 72 18.70 3.91 6.57
CA THR A 72 19.16 5.31 6.49
C THR A 72 19.66 5.69 5.09
N GLU A 73 20.09 4.71 4.29
CA GLU A 73 20.53 4.89 2.90
C GLU A 73 19.35 4.98 1.91
N ALA A 74 18.12 4.75 2.38
CA ALA A 74 16.97 4.71 1.50
C ALA A 74 16.52 6.10 1.03
N VAL A 75 16.09 6.16 -0.24
CA VAL A 75 15.53 7.35 -0.86
C VAL A 75 14.23 7.03 -1.61
N PHE A 76 13.30 7.98 -1.56
CA PHE A 76 11.96 7.85 -2.11
C PHE A 76 11.67 8.98 -3.09
N ALA A 77 11.09 8.67 -4.24
CA ALA A 77 10.72 9.71 -5.21
C ALA A 77 9.60 9.29 -6.15
N THR A 78 8.90 10.30 -6.66
CA THR A 78 8.00 10.20 -7.80
C THR A 78 8.57 11.00 -8.97
N PRO A 79 9.60 10.49 -9.67
CA PRO A 79 10.44 11.28 -10.58
C PRO A 79 9.73 11.73 -11.87
N GLY A 80 8.46 11.39 -12.04
CA GLY A 80 7.69 11.72 -13.24
C GLY A 80 7.49 13.21 -13.48
N GLY A 81 7.53 14.05 -12.43
CA GLY A 81 7.36 15.51 -12.54
C GLY A 81 8.52 16.24 -13.22
N LYS A 82 9.77 15.82 -12.97
CA LYS A 82 10.96 16.27 -13.73
C LYS A 82 11.08 15.63 -15.11
N GLY A 83 10.34 14.55 -15.35
CA GLY A 83 10.32 13.83 -16.62
C GLY A 83 9.14 14.23 -17.50
N GLY A 84 9.03 13.60 -18.66
CA GLY A 84 7.87 13.72 -19.55
C GLY A 84 6.73 12.76 -19.20
N TRP A 85 6.84 11.97 -18.12
CA TRP A 85 5.87 10.93 -17.76
C TRP A 85 5.51 10.97 -16.28
N PHE A 86 4.40 11.65 -15.98
CA PHE A 86 3.92 11.87 -14.63
C PHE A 86 3.58 10.57 -13.90
N CYS A 87 3.94 10.46 -12.62
CA CYS A 87 3.70 9.28 -11.78
C CYS A 87 2.23 9.21 -11.29
N THR A 88 1.27 9.11 -12.22
CA THR A 88 -0.17 9.15 -11.92
C THR A 88 -0.66 7.98 -11.08
N THR A 89 -0.14 6.76 -11.29
CA THR A 89 -0.47 5.60 -10.45
C THR A 89 0.26 5.63 -9.10
N PRO A 90 1.57 5.94 -8.99
CA PRO A 90 2.20 6.16 -7.68
C PRO A 90 1.55 7.25 -6.83
N MET A 91 1.07 8.32 -7.47
CA MET A 91 0.35 9.42 -6.81
C MET A 91 -0.82 8.91 -5.95
N VAL A 92 -1.52 7.85 -6.37
CA VAL A 92 -2.67 7.29 -5.65
C VAL A 92 -2.28 6.87 -4.23
N ALA A 93 -1.23 6.05 -4.08
CA ALA A 93 -0.79 5.54 -2.78
C ALA A 93 -0.05 6.61 -1.96
N VAL A 94 0.86 7.36 -2.60
CA VAL A 94 1.66 8.40 -1.91
C VAL A 94 0.76 9.49 -1.31
N SER A 95 -0.23 9.98 -2.07
CA SER A 95 -1.10 11.08 -1.61
C SER A 95 -2.00 10.71 -0.43
N ARG A 96 -2.22 9.41 -0.19
CA ARG A 96 -2.99 8.90 0.96
C ARG A 96 -2.18 8.83 2.26
N ASN A 97 -0.85 8.93 2.18
CA ASN A 97 0.05 8.77 3.32
C ASN A 97 0.62 10.10 3.84
N ILE A 98 1.10 10.99 2.97
CA ILE A 98 1.97 12.11 3.39
C ILE A 98 1.34 13.50 3.42
N GLY A 99 0.04 13.60 3.11
CA GLY A 99 -0.66 14.88 3.04
C GLY A 99 -0.41 15.66 1.75
N ARG A 100 -1.32 16.59 1.44
CA ARG A 100 -1.44 17.18 0.09
C ARG A 100 -0.22 17.97 -0.39
N LYS A 101 0.37 18.79 0.48
CA LYS A 101 1.50 19.67 0.09
C LYS A 101 2.77 18.89 -0.17
N ARG A 102 3.12 17.98 0.73
CA ARG A 102 4.25 17.05 0.61
C ARG A 102 4.11 16.15 -0.63
N ALA A 103 2.92 15.60 -0.85
CA ALA A 103 2.65 14.79 -2.05
C ALA A 103 2.82 15.59 -3.34
N LEU A 104 2.21 16.77 -3.44
CA LEU A 104 2.34 17.62 -4.64
C LEU A 104 3.78 18.08 -4.87
N GLU A 105 4.52 18.40 -3.81
CA GLU A 105 5.94 18.74 -3.91
C GLU A 105 6.72 17.60 -4.56
N MET A 106 6.64 16.37 -4.03
CA MET A 106 7.32 15.20 -4.62
C MET A 106 6.86 14.91 -6.05
N LEU A 107 5.57 15.05 -6.35
CA LEU A 107 4.99 14.72 -7.64
C LEU A 107 5.36 15.73 -8.74
N LEU A 108 5.36 17.02 -8.41
CA LEU A 108 5.64 18.09 -9.36
C LEU A 108 7.14 18.30 -9.57
N THR A 109 7.94 18.25 -8.50
CA THR A 109 9.40 18.42 -8.61
C THR A 109 10.08 17.14 -9.10
N GLY A 110 9.58 15.96 -8.70
CA GLY A 110 10.26 14.69 -8.92
C GLY A 110 11.55 14.53 -8.10
N ASP A 111 11.73 15.35 -7.06
CA ASP A 111 12.88 15.32 -6.16
C ASP A 111 12.81 14.11 -5.21
N THR A 112 13.98 13.70 -4.75
CA THR A 112 14.13 12.59 -3.81
C THR A 112 14.02 13.09 -2.38
N ILE A 113 13.28 12.35 -1.54
CA ILE A 113 13.32 12.52 -0.09
C ILE A 113 14.10 11.36 0.55
N HIS A 114 14.86 11.65 1.61
CA HIS A 114 15.59 10.63 2.37
C HIS A 114 14.68 9.91 3.38
N ALA A 115 15.13 8.76 3.88
CA ALA A 115 14.37 7.91 4.80
C ALA A 115 13.82 8.65 6.03
N HIS A 116 14.61 9.52 6.66
CA HIS A 116 14.14 10.28 7.83
C HIS A 116 12.99 11.24 7.49
N THR A 117 13.06 11.92 6.35
CA THR A 117 11.96 12.75 5.84
C THR A 117 10.74 11.90 5.52
N ALA A 118 10.92 10.74 4.88
CA ALA A 118 9.83 9.82 4.60
C ALA A 118 9.12 9.34 5.88
N ALA A 119 9.86 9.09 6.97
CA ALA A 119 9.29 8.72 8.26
C ALA A 119 8.56 9.89 8.94
N ASP A 120 9.16 11.08 8.97
CA ASP A 120 8.50 12.31 9.47
C ASP A 120 7.21 12.62 8.72
N TRP A 121 7.19 12.30 7.43
CA TRP A 121 6.03 12.55 6.58
C TRP A 121 4.93 11.50 6.71
N GLY A 122 5.21 10.36 7.36
CA GLY A 122 4.29 9.24 7.48
C GLY A 122 4.26 8.30 6.27
N LEU A 123 5.23 8.39 5.36
CA LEU A 123 5.36 7.46 4.23
C LEU A 123 5.84 6.07 4.67
N ILE A 124 6.64 6.02 5.75
CA ILE A 124 7.18 4.80 6.34
C ILE A 124 7.10 4.87 7.87
N ASN A 125 7.17 3.73 8.56
CA ASN A 125 7.05 3.70 10.02
C ASN A 125 8.39 3.93 10.72
N ARG A 126 9.50 3.38 10.19
CA ARG A 126 10.79 3.34 10.89
C ARG A 126 11.98 3.47 9.94
N VAL A 127 13.05 4.08 10.46
CA VAL A 127 14.35 4.19 9.80
C VAL A 127 15.42 3.59 10.71
N VAL A 128 16.27 2.75 10.16
CA VAL A 128 17.39 2.10 10.88
C VAL A 128 18.64 2.03 10.01
N SER A 129 19.79 1.76 10.60
CA SER A 129 21.02 1.54 9.82
C SER A 129 20.89 0.29 8.92
N PRO A 130 21.67 0.19 7.82
CA PRO A 130 21.55 -0.92 6.87
C PRO A 130 21.67 -2.31 7.51
N ASP A 131 22.55 -2.46 8.50
CA ASP A 131 22.81 -3.69 9.24
C ASP A 131 21.65 -4.12 10.15
N GLN A 132 20.84 -3.16 10.63
CA GLN A 132 19.67 -3.41 11.48
C GLN A 132 18.38 -3.63 10.69
N LEU A 133 18.38 -3.38 9.38
CA LEU A 133 17.18 -3.37 8.55
C LEU A 133 16.39 -4.69 8.61
N VAL A 134 17.08 -5.83 8.59
CA VAL A 134 16.46 -7.15 8.62
C VAL A 134 15.80 -7.40 9.98
N GLU A 135 16.55 -7.18 11.06
CA GLU A 135 16.09 -7.39 12.44
C GLU A 135 14.88 -6.51 12.74
N GLU A 136 14.96 -5.22 12.40
CA GLU A 136 13.89 -4.28 12.72
C GLU A 136 12.61 -4.56 11.93
N SER A 137 12.75 -4.96 10.67
CA SER A 137 11.62 -5.40 9.84
C SER A 137 10.93 -6.62 10.45
N GLN A 138 11.73 -7.60 10.88
CA GLN A 138 11.22 -8.81 11.52
C GLN A 138 10.52 -8.48 12.84
N ARG A 139 11.13 -7.64 13.68
CA ARG A 139 10.55 -7.20 14.95
C ARG A 139 9.21 -6.50 14.77
N LEU A 140 9.10 -5.62 13.77
CA LEU A 140 7.83 -4.94 13.47
C LEU A 140 6.79 -5.94 12.93
N LEU A 141 7.19 -6.86 12.04
CA LEU A 141 6.29 -7.86 11.48
C LEU A 141 5.76 -8.82 12.56
N GLU A 142 6.63 -9.30 13.45
CA GLU A 142 6.25 -10.13 14.62
C GLU A 142 5.27 -9.41 15.54
N ALA A 143 5.48 -8.11 15.77
CA ALA A 143 4.54 -7.31 16.54
C ALA A 143 3.18 -7.17 15.83
N ALA A 144 3.19 -7.02 14.50
CA ALA A 144 1.99 -6.89 13.69
C ALA A 144 1.19 -8.20 13.60
N THR A 145 1.86 -9.35 13.57
CA THR A 145 1.27 -10.69 13.42
C THR A 145 0.97 -11.39 14.75
N ARG A 146 1.46 -10.86 15.88
CA ARG A 146 1.11 -11.40 17.20
C ARG A 146 -0.40 -11.31 17.47
N GLY A 147 -0.98 -12.41 17.93
CA GLY A 147 -2.39 -12.52 18.31
C GLY A 147 -3.20 -13.36 17.33
N SER A 148 -4.50 -13.08 17.24
CA SER A 148 -5.41 -13.78 16.32
C SER A 148 -5.22 -13.30 14.89
N PHE A 149 -4.89 -14.21 13.97
CA PHE A 149 -4.80 -13.88 12.54
C PHE A 149 -6.16 -13.46 11.96
N ILE A 150 -7.27 -14.05 12.45
CA ILE A 150 -8.63 -13.72 12.04
C ILE A 150 -8.94 -12.27 12.44
N SER A 151 -8.66 -11.90 13.69
CA SER A 151 -8.87 -10.54 14.19
C SER A 151 -8.05 -9.52 13.39
N LYS A 152 -6.79 -9.83 13.06
CA LYS A 152 -5.94 -8.96 12.24
C LYS A 152 -6.48 -8.79 10.82
N GLY A 153 -6.90 -9.88 10.18
CA GLY A 153 -7.50 -9.83 8.84
C GLY A 153 -8.78 -8.98 8.82
N MET A 154 -9.69 -9.19 9.77
CA MET A 154 -10.91 -8.38 9.91
C MET A 154 -10.58 -6.91 10.17
N GLY A 155 -9.65 -6.63 11.08
CA GLY A 155 -9.25 -5.27 11.42
C GLY A 155 -8.59 -4.52 10.26
N LYS A 156 -7.76 -5.22 9.47
CA LYS A 156 -7.16 -4.66 8.26
C LYS A 156 -8.22 -4.26 7.23
N GLN A 157 -9.16 -5.16 6.91
CA GLN A 157 -10.24 -4.84 5.98
C GLN A 157 -11.14 -3.70 6.48
N ALA A 158 -11.42 -3.71 7.79
CA ALA A 158 -12.20 -2.66 8.43
C ALA A 158 -11.51 -1.28 8.32
N TYR A 159 -10.19 -1.23 8.52
CA TYR A 159 -9.41 -0.01 8.40
C TYR A 159 -9.49 0.59 6.99
N TYR A 160 -9.20 -0.22 5.96
CA TYR A 160 -9.22 0.25 4.57
C TYR A 160 -10.62 0.65 4.11
N THR A 161 -11.67 0.00 4.62
CA THR A 161 -13.05 0.38 4.29
C THR A 161 -13.44 1.68 4.99
N GLN A 162 -13.21 1.80 6.30
CA GLN A 162 -13.76 2.90 7.10
C GLN A 162 -13.11 4.25 6.77
N ILE A 163 -11.83 4.26 6.40
CA ILE A 163 -11.07 5.51 6.22
C ILE A 163 -11.58 6.33 5.02
N ASP A 164 -12.21 5.66 4.06
CA ASP A 164 -12.79 6.28 2.86
C ASP A 164 -14.28 6.63 3.03
N LEU A 165 -14.89 6.33 4.18
CA LEU A 165 -16.29 6.66 4.47
C LEU A 165 -16.43 8.02 5.18
N PRO A 166 -17.56 8.73 4.97
CA PRO A 166 -17.96 9.82 5.85
C PRO A 166 -18.03 9.34 7.30
N GLN A 167 -17.57 10.16 8.25
CA GLN A 167 -17.36 9.74 9.65
C GLN A 167 -18.56 9.02 10.30
N HIS A 168 -19.79 9.50 10.06
CA HIS A 168 -20.99 8.85 10.62
C HIS A 168 -21.20 7.43 10.05
N GLN A 169 -20.91 7.21 8.77
CA GLN A 169 -20.98 5.90 8.12
C GLN A 169 -19.81 5.02 8.57
N ALA A 170 -18.63 5.60 8.75
CA ALA A 170 -17.46 4.90 9.27
C ALA A 170 -17.74 4.31 10.66
N TYR A 171 -18.37 5.06 11.56
CA TYR A 171 -18.76 4.54 12.88
C TYR A 171 -19.86 3.48 12.78
N ALA A 172 -20.90 3.68 11.96
CA ALA A 172 -21.94 2.67 11.76
C ALA A 172 -21.35 1.34 11.27
N TYR A 173 -20.48 1.40 10.25
CA TYR A 173 -19.75 0.25 9.74
C TYR A 173 -18.86 -0.40 10.80
N ALA A 174 -18.04 0.39 11.50
CA ALA A 174 -17.11 -0.12 12.51
C ALA A 174 -17.82 -0.80 13.68
N MET A 175 -18.99 -0.30 14.10
CA MET A 175 -19.81 -0.93 15.14
C MET A 175 -20.28 -2.33 14.72
N GLU A 176 -20.79 -2.48 13.49
CA GLU A 176 -21.23 -3.77 12.96
C GLU A 176 -20.06 -4.76 12.85
N VAL A 177 -18.91 -4.31 12.35
CA VAL A 177 -17.69 -5.13 12.29
C VAL A 177 -17.25 -5.56 13.69
N MET A 178 -17.26 -4.65 14.67
CA MET A 178 -16.89 -4.95 16.06
C MET A 178 -17.86 -5.95 16.70
N ALA A 179 -19.16 -5.78 16.48
CA ALA A 179 -20.19 -6.70 16.97
C ALA A 179 -20.00 -8.10 16.37
N ALA A 180 -19.82 -8.21 15.05
CA ALA A 180 -19.54 -9.48 14.39
C ALA A 180 -18.21 -10.10 14.85
N ALA A 181 -17.15 -9.30 14.95
CA ALA A 181 -15.84 -9.74 15.42
C ALA A 181 -15.89 -10.28 16.85
N SER A 182 -16.73 -9.72 17.72
CA SER A 182 -16.87 -10.22 19.10
C SER A 182 -17.37 -11.67 19.15
N GLN A 183 -18.10 -12.12 18.14
CA GLN A 183 -18.69 -13.46 18.10
C GLN A 183 -17.76 -14.53 17.51
N VAL A 184 -16.59 -14.15 16.99
CA VAL A 184 -15.66 -15.13 16.41
C VAL A 184 -14.93 -15.92 17.51
N PRO A 185 -14.57 -17.20 17.27
CA PRO A 185 -13.96 -18.06 18.29
C PRO A 185 -12.73 -17.46 18.97
N ASP A 186 -11.84 -16.83 18.20
CA ASP A 186 -10.63 -16.22 18.74
C ASP A 186 -10.93 -15.01 19.65
N ALA A 187 -12.00 -14.25 19.39
CA ALA A 187 -12.40 -13.15 20.26
C ALA A 187 -12.95 -13.68 21.59
N GLN A 188 -13.80 -14.71 21.53
CA GLN A 188 -14.32 -15.39 22.73
C GLN A 188 -13.18 -15.96 23.56
N GLU A 189 -12.24 -16.67 22.94
CA GLU A 189 -11.04 -17.18 23.59
C GLU A 189 -10.18 -16.06 24.21
N GLY A 190 -10.00 -14.94 23.51
CA GLY A 190 -9.31 -13.77 24.05
C GLY A 190 -9.97 -13.22 25.32
N MET A 191 -11.30 -13.11 25.32
CA MET A 191 -12.08 -12.66 26.49
C MET A 191 -11.99 -13.66 27.65
N HIS A 192 -12.15 -14.96 27.39
CA HIS A 192 -12.01 -16.01 28.40
C HIS A 192 -10.60 -16.05 29.01
N ALA A 193 -9.57 -16.06 28.17
CA ALA A 193 -8.18 -16.10 28.62
C ALA A 193 -7.82 -14.88 29.49
N PHE A 194 -8.35 -13.70 29.17
CA PHE A 194 -8.18 -12.49 29.96
C PHE A 194 -8.81 -12.64 31.35
N LEU A 195 -10.07 -13.09 31.43
CA LEU A 195 -10.77 -13.32 32.69
C LEU A 195 -10.07 -14.37 33.56
N GLU A 196 -9.52 -15.41 32.94
CA GLU A 196 -8.80 -16.51 33.59
C GLU A 196 -7.32 -16.20 33.87
N LYS A 197 -6.83 -15.02 33.49
CA LYS A 197 -5.42 -14.59 33.62
C LYS A 197 -4.41 -15.58 33.02
N ARG A 198 -4.77 -16.18 31.89
CA ARG A 198 -3.90 -17.10 31.13
C ARG A 198 -3.58 -16.53 29.75
N LYS A 199 -2.61 -17.15 29.06
CA LYS A 199 -2.34 -16.84 27.65
C LYS A 199 -3.47 -17.39 26.78
N ALA A 200 -3.95 -16.58 25.84
CA ALA A 200 -4.93 -16.99 24.85
C ALA A 200 -4.32 -17.97 23.83
N ASN A 201 -5.11 -18.95 23.41
CA ASN A 201 -4.77 -19.93 22.39
C ASN A 201 -5.57 -19.66 21.10
N PHE A 202 -5.06 -18.75 20.27
CA PHE A 202 -5.67 -18.43 18.99
C PHE A 202 -5.39 -19.51 17.95
N LYS A 203 -6.37 -19.79 17.09
CA LYS A 203 -6.16 -20.70 15.96
C LYS A 203 -5.07 -20.13 15.05
N GLN A 204 -4.18 -20.98 14.56
CA GLN A 204 -3.21 -20.62 13.53
C GLN A 204 -3.72 -21.10 12.16
N PRO A 205 -3.40 -20.40 11.06
CA PRO A 205 -3.72 -20.91 9.73
C PRO A 205 -2.98 -22.24 9.50
N SER A 206 -3.70 -23.21 8.93
CA SER A 206 -3.16 -24.51 8.49
C SER A 206 -2.31 -24.38 7.24
#